data_AF-A0A2G5RE28-F1
#
_entry.id   AF-A0A2G5RE28-F1
#
_cell.length_a   1.000
_cell.length_b   1.000
_cell.length_c   1.000
_cell.angle_alpha   90.00
_cell.angle_beta   90.00
_cell.angle_gamma   90.00
#
_symmetry.space_group_name_H-M   'P 1'
#
loop_
_entity.id
_entity.type
_entity.pdbx_description
1 polymer ?
#
loop_
_entity_poly.entity_id
_entity_poly.type
_entity_poly.pdbx_seq_one_letter_code
_entity_poly.pdbx_strand_id
1 'polypeptide(L)'
;MVLGVPPSGPRSMRGGGSKPRRLSAAAALLLCLQGGVALAQDGAREAHERRHAPHHGGYPVKASHLAKFPAFVTWPDTAFETSSSPFRLCIGGVDPFGPLIDRLAQNARVGDHEMMVTRLSSVAKGADCHVLFVSASRGQTPREMIAAVAGRPVLTVADDGLDAAGAMIQFVTLEGRVRFEIRGDAAQAEGLVISSKLLSLSVTRGTGER
;
A
#
# COMPACT_ATOMS: atom_id res chain seq x y z
N MET A 1 8.05 -80.79 -12.11
CA MET A 1 7.07 -81.61 -11.36
C MET A 1 6.06 -80.64 -10.75
N VAL A 2 4.91 -80.44 -11.42
CA VAL A 2 3.60 -81.11 -11.16
C VAL A 2 2.86 -80.34 -10.05
N LEU A 3 1.91 -79.44 -10.38
CA LEU A 3 0.51 -79.65 -10.81
C LEU A 3 -0.42 -80.07 -9.66
N GLY A 4 -1.55 -79.37 -9.53
CA GLY A 4 -2.69 -79.83 -8.71
C GLY A 4 -3.77 -78.79 -8.44
N VAL A 5 -4.68 -78.61 -9.40
CA VAL A 5 -6.00 -77.93 -9.33
C VAL A 5 -7.07 -79.06 -9.30
N PRO A 6 -8.41 -78.78 -9.30
CA PRO A 6 -9.43 -78.53 -8.26
C PRO A 6 -10.34 -79.81 -8.04
N PRO A 7 -11.66 -79.80 -7.64
CA PRO A 7 -12.85 -79.26 -8.39
C PRO A 7 -14.03 -78.69 -7.51
N SER A 8 -14.81 -77.67 -7.96
CA SER A 8 -16.12 -77.67 -8.70
C SER A 8 -17.34 -78.25 -7.92
N GLY A 9 -18.33 -77.45 -7.44
CA GLY A 9 -19.53 -76.93 -8.15
C GLY A 9 -20.84 -77.52 -7.53
N PRO A 10 -22.10 -77.26 -7.97
CA PRO A 10 -22.67 -76.12 -8.73
C PRO A 10 -24.13 -75.68 -8.32
N ARG A 11 -24.68 -74.67 -9.06
CA ARG A 11 -26.11 -74.47 -9.50
C ARG A 11 -27.17 -73.98 -8.46
N SER A 12 -28.21 -73.19 -8.77
CA SER A 12 -28.87 -72.78 -10.02
C SER A 12 -29.90 -71.63 -9.78
N MET A 13 -29.95 -70.68 -10.72
CA MET A 13 -31.05 -69.93 -11.36
C MET A 13 -32.45 -69.71 -10.70
N ARG A 14 -32.94 -68.45 -10.82
CA ARG A 14 -34.21 -67.98 -11.43
C ARG A 14 -34.26 -66.44 -11.29
N GLY A 15 -34.74 -65.60 -12.19
CA GLY A 15 -35.49 -65.74 -13.44
C GLY A 15 -36.52 -64.60 -13.54
N GLY A 16 -36.57 -63.90 -14.68
CA GLY A 16 -37.66 -62.99 -15.10
C GLY A 16 -37.39 -61.50 -14.85
N GLY A 17 -37.56 -60.54 -15.78
CA GLY A 17 -38.05 -60.58 -17.15
C GLY A 17 -38.77 -59.27 -17.50
N SER A 18 -38.22 -58.47 -18.43
CA SER A 18 -38.91 -57.56 -19.39
C SER A 18 -39.72 -56.35 -18.81
N LYS A 19 -39.77 -55.13 -19.36
CA LYS A 19 -39.76 -54.58 -20.74
C LYS A 19 -39.39 -53.07 -20.75
N PRO A 20 -39.07 -52.51 -21.93
CA PRO A 20 -38.85 -51.07 -22.17
C PRO A 20 -40.15 -50.33 -22.51
N ARG A 21 -40.24 -49.02 -22.21
CA ARG A 21 -41.26 -48.11 -22.76
C ARG A 21 -40.57 -46.78 -23.11
N ARG A 22 -40.15 -46.65 -24.36
CA ARG A 22 -40.80 -45.88 -25.44
C ARG A 22 -40.78 -44.36 -25.23
N LEU A 23 -39.89 -43.73 -25.99
CA LEU A 23 -39.91 -42.33 -26.40
C LEU A 23 -41.20 -42.01 -27.18
N SER A 24 -41.84 -40.90 -26.86
CA SER A 24 -42.64 -40.03 -27.75
C SER A 24 -42.78 -38.71 -26.98
N ALA A 25 -42.00 -37.69 -27.32
CA ALA A 25 -42.25 -36.72 -28.39
C ALA A 25 -43.46 -35.80 -28.09
N ALA A 26 -43.21 -34.51 -28.26
CA ALA A 26 -44.14 -33.39 -28.30
C ALA A 26 -44.56 -32.78 -26.95
N ALA A 27 -43.75 -31.82 -26.48
CA ALA A 27 -44.27 -30.62 -25.84
C ALA A 27 -43.42 -29.42 -26.31
N ALA A 28 -43.69 -28.97 -27.54
CA ALA A 28 -43.35 -27.64 -27.98
C ALA A 28 -44.45 -26.69 -27.46
N LEU A 29 -44.11 -25.76 -26.58
CA LEU A 29 -44.57 -24.37 -26.54
C LEU A 29 -44.20 -23.75 -25.18
N LEU A 30 -43.24 -22.83 -25.21
CA LEU A 30 -43.07 -21.62 -24.38
C LEU A 30 -41.58 -21.25 -24.37
N LEU A 31 -41.05 -20.96 -25.57
CA LEU A 31 -39.90 -20.09 -25.72
C LEU A 31 -40.37 -18.63 -25.61
N CYS A 32 -39.47 -17.79 -25.11
CA CYS A 32 -39.55 -16.34 -24.94
C CYS A 32 -40.18 -15.89 -23.61
N LEU A 33 -39.34 -15.63 -22.59
CA LEU A 33 -39.38 -14.41 -21.72
C LEU A 33 -38.48 -14.46 -20.47
N GLN A 34 -37.38 -15.22 -20.42
CA GLN A 34 -36.43 -15.16 -19.29
C GLN A 34 -34.95 -15.02 -19.72
N GLY A 35 -34.67 -14.81 -21.00
CA GLY A 35 -33.31 -14.69 -21.51
C GLY A 35 -32.97 -13.25 -21.89
N GLY A 36 -32.77 -12.36 -20.92
CA GLY A 36 -32.29 -11.03 -21.27
C GLY A 36 -32.35 -9.99 -20.18
N VAL A 37 -31.55 -10.11 -19.12
CA VAL A 37 -30.83 -8.99 -18.49
C VAL A 37 -29.64 -9.57 -17.73
N ALA A 38 -28.49 -9.76 -18.37
CA ALA A 38 -27.27 -10.15 -17.64
C ALA A 38 -25.99 -9.57 -18.27
N LEU A 39 -26.07 -8.37 -18.83
CA LEU A 39 -24.90 -7.64 -19.34
C LEU A 39 -25.00 -6.16 -18.95
N ALA A 40 -24.84 -5.85 -17.66
CA ALA A 40 -24.68 -4.45 -17.22
C ALA A 40 -23.95 -4.26 -15.88
N GLN A 41 -23.35 -5.30 -15.28
CA GLN A 41 -22.78 -5.18 -13.92
C GLN A 41 -21.25 -5.22 -13.84
N ASP A 42 -20.54 -5.52 -14.94
CA ASP A 42 -19.07 -5.58 -14.90
C ASP A 42 -18.40 -4.20 -14.99
N GLY A 43 -19.03 -3.21 -15.64
CA GLY A 43 -18.44 -1.88 -15.81
C GLY A 43 -18.28 -1.07 -14.51
N ALA A 44 -19.15 -1.31 -13.52
CA ALA A 44 -19.11 -0.58 -12.25
C ALA A 44 -18.02 -1.10 -11.30
N ARG A 45 -17.70 -2.40 -11.35
CA ARG A 45 -16.62 -3.00 -10.56
C ARG A 45 -15.25 -2.56 -11.07
N GLU A 46 -15.04 -2.56 -12.39
CA GLU A 46 -13.80 -2.07 -12.99
C GLU A 46 -13.53 -0.58 -12.74
N ALA A 47 -14.58 0.26 -12.73
CA ALA A 47 -14.44 1.69 -12.47
C ALA A 47 -14.10 2.01 -11.01
N HIS A 48 -14.48 1.15 -10.05
CA HIS A 48 -14.11 1.30 -8.64
C HIS A 48 -12.69 0.80 -8.37
N GLU A 49 -12.27 -0.27 -9.05
CA GLU A 49 -10.93 -0.87 -8.88
C GLU A 49 -9.83 -0.01 -9.52
N ARG A 50 -10.12 0.72 -10.61
CA ARG A 50 -9.20 1.70 -11.21
C ARG A 50 -8.98 2.98 -10.38
N ARG A 51 -9.85 3.31 -9.42
CA ARG A 51 -9.67 4.49 -8.55
C ARG A 51 -8.58 4.29 -7.48
N HIS A 52 -8.15 3.06 -7.27
CA HIS A 52 -7.18 2.70 -6.23
C HIS A 52 -6.06 1.78 -6.75
N ALA A 53 -5.89 1.65 -8.07
CA ALA A 53 -4.72 0.97 -8.62
C ALA A 53 -3.48 1.73 -8.12
N PRO A 54 -2.55 1.06 -7.39
CA PRO A 54 -1.35 1.72 -6.91
C PRO A 54 -0.65 2.33 -8.12
N HIS A 55 -0.30 3.62 -8.06
CA HIS A 55 0.49 4.26 -9.11
C HIS A 55 1.90 3.66 -9.07
N HIS A 56 2.06 2.46 -9.66
CA HIS A 56 3.28 1.66 -9.61
C HIS A 56 4.49 2.37 -10.25
N GLY A 57 4.27 3.42 -11.05
CA GLY A 57 5.33 4.29 -11.60
C GLY A 57 5.77 5.46 -10.71
N GLY A 58 5.02 5.78 -9.65
CA GLY A 58 5.27 6.96 -8.82
C GLY A 58 6.32 6.74 -7.72
N TYR A 59 6.47 5.52 -7.22
CA TYR A 59 7.34 5.25 -6.06
C TYR A 59 8.82 5.57 -6.27
N PRO A 60 9.43 5.34 -7.45
CA PRO A 60 10.81 5.78 -7.67
C PRO A 60 11.00 7.30 -7.55
N VAL A 61 10.01 8.06 -8.00
CA VAL A 61 9.98 9.52 -7.88
C VAL A 61 9.76 9.93 -6.43
N LYS A 62 8.80 9.31 -5.73
CA LYS A 62 8.56 9.55 -4.29
C LYS A 62 9.79 9.23 -3.45
N ALA A 63 10.47 8.11 -3.69
CA ALA A 63 11.71 7.73 -3.00
C ALA A 63 12.81 8.77 -3.19
N SER A 64 12.97 9.25 -4.43
CA SER A 64 13.96 10.29 -4.77
C SER A 64 13.66 11.62 -4.06
N HIS A 65 12.38 12.00 -3.93
CA HIS A 65 11.98 13.18 -3.15
C HIS A 65 12.22 12.97 -1.67
N LEU A 66 11.78 11.83 -1.13
CA LEU A 66 11.89 11.48 0.29
C LEU A 66 13.35 11.53 0.77
N ALA A 67 14.29 10.97 0.01
CA ALA A 67 15.71 11.00 0.34
C ALA A 67 16.33 12.41 0.23
N LYS A 68 15.73 13.31 -0.57
CA LYS A 68 16.24 14.68 -0.79
C LYS A 68 15.64 15.72 0.14
N PHE A 69 14.43 15.52 0.65
CA PHE A 69 13.78 16.50 1.54
C PHE A 69 14.65 16.92 2.72
N PRO A 70 15.42 16.03 3.37
CA PRO A 70 16.27 16.45 4.48
C PRO A 70 17.32 17.51 4.14
N ALA A 71 17.79 17.58 2.90
CA ALA A 71 18.73 18.63 2.49
C ALA A 71 18.11 20.05 2.48
N PHE A 72 16.80 20.15 2.65
CA PHE A 72 16.03 21.40 2.61
C PHE A 72 15.33 21.72 3.93
N VAL A 73 15.63 20.97 4.99
CA VAL A 73 15.05 21.14 6.31
C VAL A 73 16.18 21.28 7.32
N THR A 74 16.04 22.21 8.26
CA THR A 74 16.96 22.39 9.37
C THR A 74 16.33 21.79 10.62
N TRP A 75 17.07 20.90 11.27
CA TRP A 75 16.73 20.30 12.56
C TRP A 75 17.39 21.09 13.70
N PRO A 76 16.76 21.15 14.88
CA PRO A 76 17.41 21.67 16.08
C PRO A 76 18.46 20.67 16.59
N ASP A 77 19.46 21.15 17.35
CA ASP A 77 20.51 20.30 17.93
C ASP A 77 19.94 19.19 18.82
N THR A 78 18.79 19.42 19.45
CA THR A 78 18.08 18.43 20.28
C THR A 78 17.51 17.25 19.49
N ALA A 79 17.56 17.29 18.16
CA ALA A 79 17.14 16.17 17.31
C ALA A 79 18.16 15.02 17.29
N PHE A 80 19.42 15.32 17.59
CA PHE A 80 20.52 14.37 17.50
C PHE A 80 21.06 14.01 18.88
N GLU A 81 21.31 12.73 19.13
CA GLU A 81 21.91 12.28 20.39
C GLU A 81 23.37 12.74 20.51
N THR A 82 24.11 12.70 19.40
CA THR A 82 25.52 13.10 19.30
C THR A 82 25.83 13.68 17.92
N SER A 83 26.97 14.35 17.78
CA SER A 83 27.44 14.89 16.49
C SER A 83 27.77 13.82 15.44
N SER A 84 27.92 12.55 15.84
CA SER A 84 28.20 11.43 14.94
C SER A 84 27.02 10.45 14.81
N SER A 85 25.87 10.76 15.43
CA SER A 85 24.68 9.92 15.35
C SER A 85 24.15 9.83 13.91
N PRO A 86 23.59 8.69 13.47
CA PRO A 86 23.06 8.58 12.12
C PRO A 86 21.75 9.37 11.97
N PHE A 87 21.51 9.89 10.76
CA PHE A 87 20.23 10.46 10.38
C PHE A 87 19.26 9.34 10.00
N ARG A 88 18.22 9.13 10.79
CA ARG A 88 17.29 8.00 10.62
C ARG A 88 16.08 8.38 9.78
N LEU A 89 15.95 7.75 8.61
CA LEU A 89 14.77 7.77 7.77
C LEU A 89 13.93 6.52 8.07
N CYS A 90 12.82 6.73 8.78
CA CYS A 90 11.90 5.66 9.15
C CYS A 90 10.80 5.48 8.12
N ILE A 91 10.47 4.23 7.81
CA ILE A 91 9.31 3.82 7.02
C ILE A 91 8.33 3.14 7.97
N GLY A 92 7.22 3.80 8.30
CA GLY A 92 6.13 3.27 9.10
C GLY A 92 5.07 2.64 8.21
N GLY A 93 4.86 1.34 8.35
CA GLY A 93 3.93 0.56 7.52
C GLY A 93 4.64 -0.30 6.46
N VAL A 94 3.93 -0.60 5.37
CA VAL A 94 4.49 -1.40 4.26
C VAL A 94 5.47 -0.55 3.46
N ASP A 95 6.71 -1.00 3.31
CA ASP A 95 7.71 -0.31 2.46
C ASP A 95 7.37 -0.47 0.97
N PRO A 96 6.97 0.60 0.27
CA PRO A 96 6.66 0.53 -1.15
C PRO A 96 7.89 0.78 -2.04
N PHE A 97 9.02 1.19 -1.47
CA PHE A 97 10.23 1.57 -2.20
C PHE A 97 11.20 0.39 -2.36
N GLY A 98 11.20 -0.52 -1.39
CA GLY A 98 12.09 -1.68 -1.36
C GLY A 98 13.57 -1.26 -1.45
N PRO A 99 14.41 -1.99 -2.19
CA PRO A 99 15.86 -1.71 -2.25
C PRO A 99 16.25 -0.33 -2.82
N LEU A 100 15.32 0.38 -3.47
CA LEU A 100 15.62 1.68 -4.07
C LEU A 100 15.94 2.74 -3.01
N ILE A 101 15.14 2.81 -1.94
CA ILE A 101 15.38 3.81 -0.89
C ILE A 101 16.69 3.56 -0.16
N ASP A 102 17.06 2.28 0.02
CA ASP A 102 18.35 1.93 0.62
C ASP A 102 19.52 2.42 -0.23
N ARG A 103 19.46 2.23 -1.56
CA ARG A 103 20.50 2.72 -2.47
C ARG A 103 20.61 4.24 -2.48
N LEU A 104 19.48 4.95 -2.37
CA LEU A 104 19.46 6.40 -2.27
C LEU A 104 20.05 6.88 -0.94
N ALA A 105 19.85 6.14 0.15
CA ALA A 105 20.36 6.48 1.47
C ALA A 105 21.85 6.16 1.67
N GLN A 106 22.38 5.10 1.04
CA GLN A 106 23.74 4.58 1.25
C GLN A 106 24.87 5.62 1.21
N ASN A 107 24.74 6.67 0.40
CA ASN A 107 25.73 7.76 0.32
C ASN A 107 25.11 9.14 0.61
N ALA A 108 23.87 9.17 1.09
CA ALA A 108 23.21 10.41 1.46
C ALA A 108 23.64 10.83 2.87
N ARG A 109 23.86 12.13 3.03
CA ARG A 109 24.16 12.76 4.31
C ARG A 109 23.24 13.94 4.55
N VAL A 110 22.97 14.21 5.82
CA VAL A 110 22.28 15.41 6.27
C VAL A 110 23.24 16.11 7.22
N GLY A 111 23.92 17.15 6.74
CA GLY A 111 25.10 17.68 7.42
C GLY A 111 26.17 16.59 7.57
N ASP A 112 26.62 16.37 8.80
CA ASP A 112 27.63 15.36 9.14
C ASP A 112 27.04 13.99 9.47
N HIS A 113 25.73 13.80 9.34
CA HIS A 113 25.04 12.58 9.72
C HIS A 113 24.77 11.68 8.51
N GLU A 114 25.20 10.40 8.59
CA GLU A 114 24.91 9.39 7.55
C GLU A 114 23.46 8.96 7.60
N MET A 115 22.82 8.86 6.42
CA MET A 115 21.42 8.47 6.34
C MET A 115 21.27 6.94 6.46
N MET A 116 20.43 6.50 7.39
CA MET A 116 20.06 5.10 7.57
C MET A 116 18.55 4.90 7.42
N VAL A 117 18.13 3.90 6.65
CA VAL A 117 16.72 3.54 6.49
C VAL A 117 16.32 2.52 7.55
N THR A 118 15.29 2.82 8.33
CA THR A 118 14.71 1.92 9.33
C THR A 118 13.27 1.59 8.97
N ARG A 119 12.91 0.31 8.92
CA ARG A 119 11.53 -0.13 8.62
C ARG A 119 10.84 -0.51 9.91
N LEU A 120 9.69 0.11 10.17
CA LEU A 120 8.91 -0.05 11.40
C LEU A 120 7.58 -0.71 11.08
N SER A 121 7.35 -1.90 11.62
CA SER A 121 6.04 -2.57 11.54
C SER A 121 4.95 -1.83 12.31
N SER A 122 5.35 -1.10 13.35
CA SER A 122 4.54 -0.16 14.12
C SER A 122 5.45 0.96 14.64
N VAL A 123 4.95 2.19 14.64
CA VAL A 123 5.65 3.37 15.16
C VAL A 123 5.30 3.53 16.63
N ALA A 124 6.23 3.14 17.50
CA ALA A 124 6.10 3.31 18.94
C ALA A 124 6.25 4.78 19.35
N LYS A 125 5.66 5.15 20.49
CA LYS A 125 5.86 6.47 21.08
C LYS A 125 7.34 6.70 21.34
N GLY A 126 7.88 7.81 20.82
CA GLY A 126 9.31 8.09 20.96
C GLY A 126 10.21 7.29 20.03
N ALA A 127 9.67 6.68 18.96
CA ALA A 127 10.48 6.04 17.92
C ALA A 127 11.57 7.00 17.41
N ASP A 128 12.82 6.56 17.42
CA ASP A 128 13.94 7.42 17.04
C ASP A 128 14.02 7.57 15.52
N CYS A 129 13.46 8.67 15.02
CA CYS A 129 13.33 8.98 13.60
C CYS A 129 13.61 10.47 13.41
N HIS A 130 14.31 10.83 12.34
CA HIS A 130 14.47 12.23 11.92
C HIS A 130 13.48 12.56 10.79
N VAL A 131 13.19 11.56 9.96
CA VAL A 131 12.09 11.54 9.00
C VAL A 131 11.23 10.32 9.29
N LEU A 132 9.92 10.50 9.30
CA LEU A 132 8.96 9.40 9.31
C LEU A 132 8.13 9.45 8.04
N PHE A 133 8.36 8.50 7.13
CA PHE A 133 7.46 8.23 6.03
C PHE A 133 6.34 7.27 6.49
N VAL A 134 5.09 7.67 6.33
CA VAL A 134 3.92 6.83 6.66
C VAL A 134 3.25 6.32 5.39
N SER A 135 3.11 5.01 5.30
CA SER A 135 2.40 4.31 4.22
C SER A 135 1.22 3.51 4.78
N ALA A 136 0.51 2.78 3.90
CA ALA A 136 -0.53 1.86 4.34
C ALA A 136 0.03 0.80 5.30
N SER A 137 -0.69 0.56 6.40
CA SER A 137 -0.37 -0.45 7.40
C SER A 137 -1.65 -1.17 7.84
N ARG A 138 -1.50 -2.40 8.34
CA ARG A 138 -2.62 -3.22 8.83
C ARG A 138 -2.96 -2.96 10.30
N GLY A 139 -1.98 -2.53 11.10
CA GLY A 139 -2.09 -2.49 12.56
C GLY A 139 -2.04 -1.10 13.19
N GLN A 140 -1.81 -0.06 12.39
CA GLN A 140 -1.72 1.31 12.87
C GLN A 140 -2.12 2.25 11.74
N THR A 141 -2.96 3.23 12.05
CA THR A 141 -3.38 4.26 11.09
C THR A 141 -2.26 5.29 10.87
N PRO A 142 -2.23 5.99 9.72
CA PRO A 142 -1.30 7.10 9.50
C PRO A 142 -1.37 8.17 10.58
N ARG A 143 -2.57 8.52 11.05
CA ARG A 143 -2.77 9.48 12.15
C ARG A 143 -2.12 9.00 13.45
N GLU A 144 -2.26 7.73 13.81
CA GLU A 144 -1.61 7.16 15.00
C GLU A 144 -0.08 7.14 14.88
N MET A 145 0.45 6.81 13.70
CA MET A 145 1.90 6.86 13.44
C MET A 145 2.47 8.27 13.60
N ILE A 146 1.77 9.28 13.07
CA ILE A 146 2.16 10.69 13.21
C ILE A 146 2.07 11.13 14.68
N ALA A 147 1.00 10.77 15.38
CA ALA A 147 0.82 11.11 16.79
C ALA A 147 1.89 10.49 17.70
N ALA A 148 2.44 9.32 17.34
CA ALA A 148 3.49 8.65 18.11
C ALA A 148 4.82 9.43 18.15
N VAL A 149 5.05 10.33 17.19
CA VAL A 149 6.25 11.17 17.09
C VAL A 149 5.97 12.66 17.34
N ALA A 150 4.74 13.04 17.69
CA ALA A 150 4.39 14.43 17.97
C ALA A 150 5.17 14.99 19.18
N GLY A 151 5.49 16.29 19.15
CA GLY A 151 6.33 16.94 20.16
C GLY A 151 7.82 16.64 20.03
N ARG A 152 8.27 16.13 18.87
CA ARG A 152 9.67 15.83 18.57
C ARG A 152 10.02 16.37 17.19
N PRO A 153 11.29 16.73 16.93
CA PRO A 153 11.74 17.27 15.65
C PRO A 153 11.83 16.17 14.58
N VAL A 154 10.69 15.58 14.21
CA VAL A 154 10.56 14.51 13.22
C VAL A 154 9.76 15.03 12.02
N LEU A 155 10.40 15.06 10.85
CA LEU A 155 9.72 15.45 9.62
C LEU A 155 8.78 14.31 9.20
N THR A 156 7.48 14.56 9.27
CA THR A 156 6.46 13.57 8.87
C THR A 156 6.09 13.72 7.40
N VAL A 157 6.19 12.62 6.65
CA VAL A 157 5.89 12.54 5.22
C VAL A 157 4.86 11.44 4.99
N ALA A 158 3.72 11.75 4.38
CA ALA A 158 2.68 10.77 4.12
C ALA A 158 2.58 10.39 2.64
N ASP A 159 2.28 9.12 2.39
CA ASP A 159 2.00 8.62 1.06
C ASP A 159 0.66 9.13 0.51
N ASP A 160 0.51 9.15 -0.82
CA ASP A 160 -0.71 9.66 -1.45
C ASP A 160 -1.94 8.80 -1.17
N GLY A 161 -3.11 9.45 -1.12
CA GLY A 161 -4.39 8.79 -0.86
C GLY A 161 -4.61 8.35 0.60
N LEU A 162 -3.69 8.65 1.51
CA LEU A 162 -3.86 8.38 2.94
C LEU A 162 -4.50 9.56 3.68
N ASP A 163 -5.42 9.26 4.60
CA ASP A 163 -5.83 10.22 5.62
C ASP A 163 -4.73 10.32 6.69
N ALA A 164 -3.79 11.21 6.43
CA ALA A 164 -2.66 11.49 7.29
C ALA A 164 -2.73 12.91 7.84
N ALA A 165 -3.90 13.30 8.36
CA ALA A 165 -4.06 14.56 9.07
C ALA A 165 -2.95 14.72 10.13
N GLY A 166 -2.14 15.77 10.01
CA GLY A 166 -0.96 15.96 10.87
C GLY A 166 0.38 15.78 10.14
N ALA A 167 0.42 15.19 8.95
CA ALA A 167 1.65 15.10 8.16
C ALA A 167 2.14 16.48 7.72
N MET A 168 3.44 16.75 7.85
CA MET A 168 4.05 18.01 7.40
C MET A 168 4.17 18.06 5.88
N ILE A 169 4.51 16.92 5.26
CA ILE A 169 4.55 16.74 3.82
C ILE A 169 3.58 15.65 3.43
N GLN A 170 2.75 15.90 2.42
CA GLN A 170 1.81 14.93 1.87
C GLN A 170 2.12 14.73 0.39
N PHE A 171 2.49 13.52 -0.01
CA PHE A 171 2.56 13.19 -1.43
C PHE A 171 1.15 13.24 -2.02
N VAL A 172 1.04 13.78 -3.23
CA VAL A 172 -0.21 13.85 -4.00
C VAL A 172 0.10 13.56 -5.47
N THR A 173 -0.85 12.95 -6.17
CA THR A 173 -0.75 12.75 -7.61
C THR A 173 -1.69 13.72 -8.31
N LEU A 174 -1.13 14.68 -9.05
CA LEU A 174 -1.87 15.66 -9.83
C LEU A 174 -1.54 15.48 -11.31
N GLU A 175 -2.58 15.32 -12.14
CA GLU A 175 -2.43 15.13 -13.59
C GLU A 175 -1.44 14.00 -13.95
N GLY A 176 -1.45 12.92 -13.16
CA GLY A 176 -0.56 11.76 -13.36
C GLY A 176 0.90 12.00 -12.95
N ARG A 177 1.22 13.12 -12.30
CA ARG A 177 2.56 13.45 -11.81
C ARG A 177 2.61 13.45 -10.28
N VAL A 178 3.69 12.89 -9.74
CA VAL A 178 3.99 12.98 -8.30
C VAL A 178 4.32 14.42 -7.95
N ARG A 179 3.54 14.99 -7.04
CA ARG A 179 3.72 16.29 -6.40
C ARG A 179 3.68 16.11 -4.89
N PHE A 180 3.81 17.20 -4.15
CA PHE A 180 3.71 17.18 -2.70
C PHE A 180 3.18 18.52 -2.17
N GLU A 181 2.36 18.44 -1.13
CA GLU A 181 1.90 19.57 -0.35
C GLU A 181 2.77 19.70 0.90
N ILE A 182 2.99 20.93 1.38
CA ILE A 182 3.77 21.19 2.60
C ILE A 182 2.97 22.08 3.55
N ARG A 183 2.91 21.69 4.82
CA ARG A 183 2.42 22.48 5.95
C ARG A 183 3.61 22.97 6.76
N GLY A 184 4.19 24.09 6.33
CA GLY A 184 5.41 24.65 6.91
C GLY A 184 5.22 25.13 8.35
N ASP A 185 4.02 25.61 8.68
CA ASP A 185 3.58 25.96 10.03
C ASP A 185 3.62 24.75 10.97
N ALA A 186 3.13 23.59 10.52
CA ALA A 186 3.17 22.35 11.29
C ALA A 186 4.61 21.85 11.52
N ALA A 187 5.49 22.02 10.53
CA ALA A 187 6.91 21.69 10.71
C ALA A 187 7.60 22.62 11.71
N GLN A 188 7.33 23.92 11.62
CA GLN A 188 7.88 24.92 12.53
C GLN A 188 7.42 24.70 13.98
N ALA A 189 6.18 24.26 14.19
CA ALA A 189 5.66 23.92 15.53
C ALA A 189 6.45 22.79 16.21
N GLU A 190 7.08 21.90 15.43
CA GLU A 190 7.93 20.82 15.92
C GLU A 190 9.44 21.18 15.89
N GLY A 191 9.76 22.47 15.71
CA GLY A 191 11.13 22.98 15.70
C GLY A 191 11.89 22.79 14.40
N LEU A 192 11.21 22.37 13.32
CA LEU A 192 11.82 22.18 12.00
C LEU A 192 11.65 23.41 11.12
N VAL A 193 12.73 23.85 10.46
CA VAL A 193 12.67 24.97 9.51
C VAL A 193 12.78 24.44 8.08
N ILE A 194 11.70 24.57 7.31
CA ILE A 194 11.68 24.19 5.90
C ILE A 194 12.14 25.38 5.05
N SER A 195 13.12 25.16 4.19
CA SER A 195 13.64 26.21 3.29
C SER A 195 12.56 26.73 2.33
N SER A 196 12.61 28.02 2.03
CA SER A 196 11.74 28.66 1.02
C SER A 196 11.84 28.00 -0.35
N LYS A 197 13.00 27.44 -0.69
CA LYS A 197 13.24 26.70 -1.94
C LYS A 197 12.42 25.42 -2.04
N LEU A 198 12.25 24.67 -0.94
CA LEU A 198 11.40 23.47 -0.97
C LEU A 198 9.92 23.87 -0.95
N LEU A 199 9.56 24.90 -0.17
CA LEU A 199 8.19 25.43 -0.14
C LEU A 199 7.71 25.88 -1.53
N SER A 200 8.56 26.54 -2.33
CA SER A 200 8.20 26.99 -3.68
C SER A 200 7.99 25.87 -4.69
N LEU A 201 8.46 24.65 -4.40
CA LEU A 201 8.25 23.46 -5.22
C LEU A 201 6.97 22.71 -4.86
N SER A 202 6.39 23.00 -3.69
CA SER A 202 5.15 22.37 -3.24
C SER A 202 3.95 22.87 -4.05
N VAL A 203 2.92 22.05 -4.13
CA VAL A 203 1.64 22.50 -4.67
C VAL A 203 0.85 23.16 -3.54
N THR A 204 0.19 24.27 -3.85
CA THR A 204 -0.75 24.88 -2.92
C THR A 204 -1.87 23.87 -2.69
N ARG A 205 -2.15 23.58 -1.43
CA ARG A 205 -3.31 22.78 -1.05
C ARG A 205 -4.52 23.44 -1.69
N GLY A 206 -5.14 22.77 -2.66
CA GLY A 206 -6.36 23.29 -3.26
C GLY A 206 -7.33 23.56 -2.12
N THR A 207 -7.75 24.80 -1.93
CA THR A 207 -8.93 25.10 -1.12
C THR A 207 -10.08 24.38 -1.81
N GLY A 208 -10.33 23.14 -1.39
CA GLY A 208 -11.54 22.40 -1.71
C GLY A 208 -12.71 23.06 -1.01
N GLU A 209 -13.04 24.29 -1.42
CA GLU A 209 -14.40 24.78 -1.36
C GLU A 209 -15.17 24.08 -2.48
N ARG A 210 -15.87 23.00 -2.10
CA ARG A 210 -17.29 22.75 -2.38
C ARG A 210 -17.70 21.35 -1.94
#